data_AF-A0A167J0Y2-F1
#
_entry.id   AF-A0A167J0Y2-F1
#
_cell.length_a   1.000
_cell.length_b   1.000
_cell.length_c   1.000
_cell.angle_alpha   90.00
_cell.angle_beta   90.00
_cell.angle_gamma   90.00
#
_symmetry.space_group_name_H-M   'P 1'
#
loop_
_entity.id
_entity.type
_entity.pdbx_description
1 polymer ?
#
loop_
_entity_poly.entity_id
_entity_poly.type
_entity_poly.pdbx_seq_one_letter_code
_entity_poly.pdbx_strand_id
1 'polypeptide(L)' 'MTFKDIFTGIQDFTETILFAPFDALRSLELDSWFLASVMNWLFMIVGFVAFIYWMRELKTYNENDEEDRSSTSHSYLG' A
#
# COMPACT_ATOMS: atom_id res chain seq x y z
N MET A 1 -3.28 29.84 -32.08
CA MET A 1 -2.89 29.05 -30.90
C MET A 1 -1.38 28.84 -30.99
N THR A 2 -0.64 29.41 -30.06
CA THR A 2 0.82 29.30 -29.97
C THR A 2 1.18 28.18 -29.00
N PHE A 3 2.45 27.72 -29.02
CA PHE A 3 2.92 26.73 -28.05
C PHE A 3 2.73 27.18 -26.59
N LYS A 4 2.85 28.48 -26.31
CA LYS A 4 2.63 29.05 -24.98
C LYS A 4 1.20 28.79 -24.49
N ASP A 5 0.22 28.96 -25.36
CA ASP A 5 -1.20 28.78 -25.01
C ASP A 5 -1.51 27.32 -24.63
N ILE A 6 -0.84 26.36 -25.29
CA ILE A 6 -0.97 24.93 -24.99
C ILE A 6 -0.41 24.63 -23.59
N PHE A 7 0.80 25.11 -23.28
CA PHE A 7 1.41 24.90 -21.96
C PHE A 7 0.65 25.59 -20.84
N THR A 8 0.12 26.79 -21.07
CA THR A 8 -0.75 27.48 -20.10
C THR A 8 -2.06 26.73 -19.88
N GLY A 9 -2.68 26.17 -20.92
CA GLY A 9 -3.87 25.34 -20.76
C GLY A 9 -3.60 24.06 -19.96
N ILE A 10 -2.43 23.43 -20.15
CA ILE A 10 -2.00 22.27 -19.36
C ILE A 10 -1.76 22.66 -17.89
N GLN A 11 -1.14 23.82 -17.65
CA GLN A 11 -0.91 24.34 -16.31
C GLN A 11 -2.24 24.54 -15.58
N ASP A 12 -3.17 25.30 -16.17
CA ASP A 12 -4.48 25.59 -15.57
C ASP A 12 -5.26 24.31 -15.27
N PHE A 13 -5.25 23.34 -16.19
CA PHE A 13 -5.89 22.04 -15.99
C PHE A 13 -5.26 21.28 -14.81
N THR A 14 -3.94 21.30 -14.71
CA THR A 14 -3.21 20.56 -13.67
C THR A 14 -3.44 21.18 -12.30
N GLU A 15 -3.22 22.49 -12.17
CA GLU A 15 -3.34 23.21 -10.90
C GLU A 15 -4.79 23.26 -10.42
N THR A 16 -5.75 23.45 -11.33
CA THR A 16 -7.16 23.63 -10.93
C THR A 16 -7.91 22.31 -10.79
N ILE A 17 -7.65 21.31 -11.64
CA ILE A 17 -8.43 20.07 -11.68
C ILE A 17 -7.66 18.91 -11.06
N LEU A 18 -6.44 18.63 -11.56
CA LEU A 18 -5.68 17.47 -11.07
C LEU A 18 -5.22 17.64 -9.61
N PHE A 19 -4.91 18.88 -9.21
CA PHE A 19 -4.40 19.17 -7.88
C PHE A 19 -5.47 19.57 -6.86
N ALA A 20 -6.71 19.82 -7.28
CA ALA A 20 -7.83 20.06 -6.37
C ALA A 20 -7.93 19.07 -5.17
N PRO A 21 -7.83 17.74 -5.34
CA PRO A 21 -7.85 16.82 -4.21
C PRO A 21 -6.63 16.98 -3.28
N PHE A 22 -5.46 17.32 -3.81
CA PHE A 22 -4.26 17.55 -3.00
C PHE A 22 -4.33 18.87 -2.24
N ASP A 23 -4.91 19.91 -2.83
CA ASP A 23 -5.20 21.17 -2.14
C ASP A 23 -6.21 20.98 -1.02
N ALA A 24 -7.25 20.18 -1.24
CA ALA A 24 -8.18 19.80 -0.19
C ALA A 24 -7.47 19.08 0.96
N LEU A 25 -6.59 18.10 0.65
CA LEU A 25 -5.82 17.38 1.65
C LEU A 25 -4.87 18.30 2.44
N ARG A 26 -4.22 19.25 1.76
CA ARG A 26 -3.36 20.27 2.38
C ARG A 26 -4.13 21.20 3.31
N SER A 27 -5.32 21.63 2.92
CA SER A 27 -6.17 22.44 3.81
C SER A 27 -6.63 21.65 5.05
N LEU A 28 -6.91 20.36 4.86
CA LEU A 28 -7.36 19.46 5.92
C LEU A 28 -6.28 19.16 6.96
N GLU A 29 -5.00 19.25 6.60
CA GLU A 29 -3.88 19.09 7.53
C GLU A 29 -3.97 20.07 8.71
N LEU A 30 -4.42 21.31 8.45
CA LEU A 30 -4.53 22.35 9.47
C LEU A 30 -5.64 22.07 10.48
N ASP A 31 -6.67 21.32 10.09
CA ASP A 31 -7.85 21.02 10.90
C ASP A 31 -7.80 19.63 11.55
N SER A 32 -7.23 18.64 10.86
CA SER A 32 -7.17 17.25 11.33
C SER A 32 -6.00 16.50 10.71
N TRP A 33 -4.92 16.39 11.49
CA TRP A 33 -3.75 15.57 11.14
C TRP A 33 -4.10 14.10 10.87
N PHE A 34 -5.07 13.55 11.61
CA PHE A 34 -5.49 12.15 11.42
C PHE A 34 -6.13 11.94 10.04
N LEU A 35 -7.04 12.83 9.66
CA LEU A 35 -7.77 12.73 8.39
C LEU A 35 -6.88 13.11 7.20
N ALA A 36 -5.96 14.06 7.37
CA ALA A 36 -4.93 14.36 6.38
C ALA A 36 -4.01 13.16 6.09
N SER A 37 -3.84 12.26 7.06
CA SER A 37 -3.04 11.03 6.93
C SER A 37 -3.85 9.82 6.42
N VAL A 38 -5.09 9.99 5.94
CA VAL A 38 -6.00 8.88 5.58
C VAL A 38 -5.41 7.89 4.58
N MET A 39 -4.59 8.37 3.63
CA MET A 39 -3.93 7.51 2.64
C MET A 39 -2.94 6.55 3.29
N ASN A 40 -2.16 7.02 4.28
CA ASN A 40 -1.23 6.18 5.03
C ASN A 40 -1.99 5.11 5.83
N TRP A 41 -3.09 5.50 6.49
CA TRP A 41 -3.96 4.56 7.20
C TRP A 41 -4.54 3.50 6.27
N LEU A 42 -4.98 3.89 5.08
CA LEU A 42 -5.48 2.96 4.05
C LEU A 42 -4.41 1.94 3.65
N PHE A 43 -3.19 2.40 3.32
CA PHE A 43 -2.10 1.49 2.96
C PHE A 43 -1.72 0.54 4.10
N MET A 44 -1.67 1.04 5.34
CA MET A 44 -1.39 0.20 6.50
C MET A 44 -2.46 -0.87 6.71
N ILE A 45 -3.74 -0.52 6.57
CA ILE A 45 -4.85 -1.48 6.68
C ILE A 45 -4.77 -2.55 5.58
N VAL A 46 -4.55 -2.13 4.33
CA VAL A 46 -4.43 -3.06 3.19
C VAL A 46 -3.27 -4.03 3.41
N GLY A 47 -2.10 -3.51 3.81
CA GLY A 47 -0.93 -4.34 4.12
C GLY A 47 -1.19 -5.31 5.28
N PHE A 48 -1.87 -4.85 6.34
CA PHE A 48 -2.19 -5.69 7.49
C PHE A 48 -3.19 -6.81 7.14
N VAL A 49 -4.21 -6.51 6.34
CA VAL A 49 -5.17 -7.53 5.86
C VAL A 49 -4.46 -8.56 4.98
N ALA A 50 -3.62 -8.12 4.05
CA ALA A 50 -2.82 -9.01 3.22
C ALA A 50 -1.87 -9.89 4.05
N PHE A 51 -1.24 -9.32 5.07
CA PHE A 51 -0.38 -10.06 6.00
C PHE A 51 -1.16 -11.13 6.77
N ILE A 52 -2.32 -10.80 7.34
CA ILE A 52 -3.18 -11.78 8.03
C ILE A 52 -3.62 -12.90 7.08
N TYR A 53 -4.05 -12.54 5.87
CA TYR A 53 -4.43 -13.51 4.85
C TYR A 53 -3.29 -14.49 4.58
N TRP A 54 -2.08 -13.99 4.35
CA TRP A 54 -0.93 -14.83 4.05
C TRP A 54 -0.49 -15.71 5.22
N MET A 55 -0.53 -15.19 6.45
CA MET A 55 -0.24 -15.99 7.64
C MET A 55 -1.24 -17.12 7.86
N ARG A 56 -2.52 -16.89 7.54
CA ARG A 56 -3.55 -17.95 7.58
C ARG A 56 -3.30 -19.00 6.51
N GLU A 57 -2.94 -18.57 5.32
CA GLU A 57 -2.64 -19.47 4.20
C GLU A 57 -1.46 -20.41 4.54
N LEU A 58 -0.37 -19.85 5.07
CA LEU A 58 0.78 -20.64 5.55
C LEU A 58 0.39 -21.66 6.63
N LYS A 59 -0.49 -21.26 7.55
CA LYS A 59 -0.99 -22.17 8.58
C LYS A 59 -1.76 -23.35 7.97
N THR A 60 -2.63 -23.09 6.99
CA THR A 60 -3.39 -24.15 6.30
C THR A 60 -2.45 -25.17 5.66
N TYR A 61 -1.42 -24.73 4.93
CA TYR A 61 -0.45 -25.66 4.34
C TYR A 61 0.33 -26.45 5.39
N ASN A 62 0.72 -25.79 6.50
CA ASN A 62 1.42 -26.46 7.60
C ASN A 62 0.56 -27.52 8.31
N GLU A 63 -0.77 -27.36 8.32
CA GLU A 63 -1.74 -28.30 8.90
C GLU A 63 -2.15 -29.43 7.95
N ASN A 64 -1.94 -29.28 6.64
CA ASN A 64 -2.36 -30.26 5.63
C ASN A 64 -1.53 -31.56 5.59
N ASP A 65 -0.45 -31.68 6.37
CA ASP A 65 0.41 -32.88 6.51
C ASP A 65 0.95 -33.45 5.16
N GLU A 66 0.92 -32.63 4.10
CA GLU A 66 1.42 -32.97 2.76
C GLU A 66 2.94 -32.72 2.61
N GLU A 67 3.57 -32.06 3.59
CA GLU A 67 5.00 -31.78 3.59
C GLU A 67 5.81 -32.92 4.18
N ASP A 68 6.75 -33.49 3.42
CA ASP A 68 7.75 -34.41 3.94
C ASP A 68 8.74 -33.64 4.84
N ARG A 69 8.56 -33.78 6.16
CA ARG A 69 9.41 -33.18 7.19
C ARG A 69 10.54 -34.11 7.65
N SER A 70 10.83 -35.19 6.92
CA SER A 70 11.91 -36.08 7.28
C SER A 70 13.26 -35.36 7.23
N SER A 71 13.95 -35.30 8.37
CA SER A 71 15.30 -34.75 8.44
C SER A 71 16.29 -35.75 7.83
N THR A 72 16.94 -35.38 6.73
CA THR A 72 18.04 -36.17 6.12
C THR A 72 19.37 -35.98 6.85
N SER A 73 19.36 -35.43 8.07
CA SER A 73 20.55 -35.28 8.90
C SER A 73 21.10 -36.64 9.31
N HIS A 74 22.22 -37.05 8.72
CA HIS A 74 23.00 -38.16 9.19
C HIS A 74 23.45 -37.91 10.65
N SER A 75 23.22 -38.87 11.54
CA SER A 75 23.76 -38.82 12.89
C SER A 75 25.28 -38.96 12.82
N TYR A 76 26.01 -37.86 13.08
CA TYR A 76 27.47 -37.87 13.19
C TYR A 76 27.96 -38.22 14.60
N LEU A 77 27.07 -38.59 15.51
CA LEU A 77 27.42 -38.99 16.88
C LEU A 77 26.63 -40.24 17.25
N GLY A 78 27.33 -41.37 17.27
CA GLY A 78 26.94 -42.54 18.07
C GLY A 78 27.34 -42.35 19.52
#